data_AF-A0A1F8NEM1-F1
#
_entry.id   AF-A0A1F8NEM1-F1
#
_cell.length_a   1.000
_cell.length_b   1.000
_cell.length_c   1.000
_cell.angle_alpha   90.00
_cell.angle_beta   90.00
_cell.angle_gamma   90.00
#
_symmetry.space_group_name_H-M   'P 1'
#
loop_
_entity.id
_entity.type
_entity.pdbx_description
1 polymer ?
#
loop_
_entity_poly.entity_id
_entity_poly.type
_entity_poly.pdbx_seq_one_letter_code
_entity_poly.pdbx_strand_id
1 'polypeptide(L)'
;MPRGIPVTRSLVFVLKSGDVVVDWGDGRVQDVLQGEFRPYDESDYGRPATDSDLEHLKKNGRIEAYDAYMVYIRTLPEVPSKTID
;
A
#
# COMPACT_ATOMS: atom_id res chain seq x y z
N MET A 1 2.40 -3.16 19.72
CA MET A 1 3.02 -2.70 18.46
C MET A 1 2.05 -3.02 17.33
N PRO A 2 1.86 -2.13 16.33
CA PRO A 2 1.00 -2.42 15.19
C PRO A 2 1.49 -3.69 14.47
N ARG A 3 0.56 -4.50 13.97
CA ARG A 3 0.88 -5.64 13.09
C ARG A 3 0.94 -5.13 11.66
N GLY A 4 1.97 -5.49 10.89
CA GLY A 4 2.14 -5.07 9.50
C GLY A 4 3.56 -4.65 9.16
N ILE A 5 3.81 -4.44 7.87
CA ILE A 5 5.09 -3.93 7.38
C ILE A 5 5.08 -2.41 7.55
N PRO A 6 5.98 -1.84 8.37
CA PRO A 6 6.07 -0.39 8.51
C PRO A 6 6.71 0.19 7.25
N VAL A 7 6.06 1.19 6.66
CA VAL A 7 6.59 1.98 5.54
C VAL A 7 6.53 3.45 5.89
N THR A 8 7.54 4.20 5.44
CA THR A 8 7.54 5.67 5.60
C THR A 8 6.39 6.25 4.80
N ARG A 9 5.63 7.15 5.42
CA ARG A 9 4.43 7.76 4.81
C ARG A 9 4.74 8.51 3.51
N SER A 10 5.94 9.07 3.36
CA SER A 10 6.36 9.74 2.12
C SER A 10 6.45 8.80 0.92
N LEU A 11 6.56 7.49 1.15
CA LEU A 11 6.56 6.46 0.10
C LEU A 11 5.14 6.01 -0.27
N VAL A 12 4.11 6.52 0.41
CA VAL A 12 2.71 6.19 0.15
C VAL A 12 2.03 7.35 -0.57
N PHE A 13 1.56 7.10 -1.80
CA PHE A 13 1.00 8.14 -2.65
C PHE A 13 -0.09 7.59 -3.56
N VAL A 14 -0.78 8.50 -4.23
CA VAL A 14 -1.88 8.21 -5.14
C VAL A 14 -1.41 8.49 -6.56
N LEU A 15 -1.55 7.50 -7.44
CA LEU A 15 -1.30 7.65 -8.87
C LEU A 15 -2.38 8.53 -9.52
N LYS A 16 -2.11 9.06 -10.73
CA LYS A 16 -3.13 9.76 -11.53
C LYS A 16 -4.36 8.91 -11.82
N SER A 17 -4.24 7.57 -11.82
CA SER A 17 -5.35 6.63 -11.93
C SER A 17 -6.28 6.63 -10.70
N GLY A 18 -5.82 7.14 -9.56
CA GLY A 18 -6.52 7.09 -8.28
C GLY A 18 -6.08 5.94 -7.37
N ASP A 19 -5.20 5.06 -7.83
CA ASP A 19 -4.70 3.93 -7.04
C ASP A 19 -3.75 4.41 -5.93
N VAL A 20 -3.93 3.91 -4.71
CA VAL A 20 -3.00 4.16 -3.60
C VAL A 20 -1.90 3.10 -3.64
N VAL A 21 -0.64 3.55 -3.69
CA VAL A 21 0.52 2.69 -3.87
C VAL A 21 1.63 2.99 -2.85
N VAL A 22 2.53 2.02 -2.68
CA VAL A 22 3.80 2.16 -1.96
C VAL A 22 4.96 2.12 -2.95
N ASP A 23 5.86 3.10 -2.89
CA ASP A 23 7.15 3.06 -3.58
C ASP A 23 8.13 2.12 -2.86
N TRP A 24 8.66 1.15 -3.59
CA TRP A 24 9.71 0.24 -3.10
C TRP A 24 11.08 0.55 -3.71
N GLY A 25 11.19 1.58 -4.56
CA GLY A 25 12.36 1.90 -5.36
C GLY A 25 12.40 1.16 -6.69
N ASP A 26 13.48 1.40 -7.46
CA ASP A 26 13.76 0.75 -8.74
C ASP A 26 12.61 0.84 -9.78
N GLY A 27 11.87 1.95 -9.81
CA GLY A 27 10.77 2.16 -10.74
C GLY A 27 9.63 1.17 -10.56
N ARG A 28 9.38 0.72 -9.32
CA ARG A 28 8.33 -0.23 -8.98
C ARG A 28 7.52 0.25 -7.79
N VAL A 29 6.21 0.14 -7.94
CA VAL A 29 5.25 0.42 -6.86
C VAL A 29 4.38 -0.80 -6.60
N GLN A 30 3.85 -0.90 -5.39
CA GLN A 30 2.87 -1.91 -5.02
C GLN A 30 1.50 -1.28 -4.80
N ASP A 31 0.45 -1.81 -5.43
CA ASP A 31 -0.93 -1.47 -5.12
C ASP A 31 -1.27 -1.90 -3.68
N VAL A 32 -1.74 -0.98 -2.84
CA VAL A 32 -2.06 -1.30 -1.43
C VAL A 32 -3.37 -2.07 -1.30
N LEU A 33 -4.29 -1.91 -2.25
CA LEU A 33 -5.58 -2.60 -2.29
C LEU A 33 -5.44 -4.03 -2.82
N GLN A 34 -4.68 -4.26 -3.89
CA GLN A 34 -4.53 -5.56 -4.56
C GLN A 34 -3.29 -6.33 -4.08
N GLY A 35 -2.26 -5.63 -3.62
CA GLY A 35 -0.97 -6.21 -3.25
C GLY A 35 -0.05 -6.47 -4.45
N GLU A 36 -0.47 -6.14 -5.67
CA GLU A 36 0.28 -6.38 -6.90
C GLU A 36 1.38 -5.34 -7.11
N PHE A 37 2.55 -5.80 -7.56
CA PHE A 37 3.64 -4.93 -8.00
C PHE A 37 3.45 -4.54 -9.46
N ARG A 38 3.74 -3.28 -9.79
CA ARG A 38 3.71 -2.79 -11.17
C ARG A 38 4.87 -1.84 -11.45
N PRO A 39 5.29 -1.71 -12.72
CA PRO A 39 6.20 -0.65 -13.14
C PRO A 39 5.62 0.73 -12.78
N TYR A 40 6.52 1.66 -12.47
CA TYR A 40 6.19 3.02 -12.10
C TYR A 40 7.09 3.99 -12.85
N ASP A 41 6.48 4.98 -13.48
CA ASP A 41 7.14 6.15 -14.04
C ASP A 41 6.74 7.39 -13.22
N GLU A 42 7.67 8.32 -12.99
CA GLU A 42 7.38 9.54 -12.22
C GLU A 42 6.23 10.37 -12.82
N SER A 43 5.98 10.25 -14.12
CA SER A 43 4.85 10.89 -14.78
C SER A 43 3.49 10.34 -14.36
N ASP A 44 3.42 9.16 -13.73
CA ASP A 44 2.19 8.57 -13.17
C ASP A 44 1.83 9.14 -11.79
N TYR A 45 2.77 9.86 -11.14
CA TYR A 45 2.55 10.48 -9.85
C TYR A 45 1.35 11.45 -9.87
N GLY A 46 0.43 11.27 -8.92
CA GLY A 46 -0.71 12.16 -8.71
C GLY A 46 -0.49 13.10 -7.52
N ARG A 47 -0.52 12.55 -6.32
CA ARG A 47 -0.41 13.32 -5.06
C ARG A 47 -0.01 12.42 -3.87
N PRO A 48 0.44 12.99 -2.73
CA PRO A 48 0.64 12.21 -1.51
C PRO A 48 -0.67 11.58 -1.00
N ALA A 49 -0.57 10.47 -0.29
CA ALA A 49 -1.71 9.86 0.38
C ALA A 49 -2.17 10.72 1.58
N THR A 50 -3.44 11.11 1.57
CA THR A 50 -4.06 11.89 2.63
C THR A 50 -4.54 10.99 3.76
N ASP A 51 -4.84 11.56 4.93
CA ASP A 51 -5.46 10.81 6.03
C ASP A 51 -6.77 10.16 5.60
N SER A 52 -7.55 10.81 4.71
CA SER A 52 -8.77 10.21 4.20
C SER A 52 -8.53 8.96 3.34
N ASP A 53 -7.45 8.93 2.55
CA ASP A 53 -7.10 7.74 1.76
C ASP A 53 -6.66 6.60 2.69
N LEU A 54 -5.81 6.91 3.67
CA LEU A 54 -5.31 5.93 4.64
C LEU A 54 -6.43 5.42 5.55
N GLU A 55 -7.36 6.27 5.95
CA GLU A 55 -8.53 5.87 6.74
C GLU A 55 -9.45 4.93 5.95
N HIS A 56 -9.64 5.16 4.65
CA HIS A 56 -10.32 4.19 3.79
C HIS A 56 -9.56 2.86 3.76
N LEU A 57 -8.27 2.86 3.48
CA LEU A 57 -7.47 1.62 3.45
C LEU A 57 -7.52 0.86 4.79
N LYS A 58 -7.56 1.58 5.92
CA LYS A 58 -7.68 1.00 7.26
C LYS A 58 -9.04 0.35 7.47
N LYS A 59 -10.13 1.05 7.12
CA LYS A 59 -11.50 0.50 7.17
C LYS A 59 -11.66 -0.74 6.30
N ASN A 60 -10.91 -0.81 5.20
CA ASN A 60 -10.92 -1.92 4.25
C ASN A 60 -9.98 -3.07 4.68
N GLY A 61 -9.30 -2.95 5.82
CA GLY A 61 -8.38 -3.94 6.35
C GLY A 61 -7.05 -4.08 5.59
N ARG A 62 -6.70 -3.11 4.74
CA ARG A 62 -5.44 -3.13 3.96
C ARG A 62 -4.25 -2.58 4.72
N ILE A 63 -4.50 -1.65 5.64
CA ILE A 63 -3.51 -1.18 6.59
C ILE A 63 -4.04 -1.35 8.01
N GLU A 64 -3.14 -1.56 8.97
CA GLU A 64 -3.49 -1.73 10.37
C GLU A 64 -3.61 -0.38 11.08
N ALA A 65 -2.66 0.51 10.82
CA ALA A 65 -2.54 1.82 11.44
C ALA A 65 -1.75 2.78 10.54
N TYR A 66 -1.83 4.06 10.86
CA TYR A 66 -0.95 5.09 10.33
C TYR A 66 -0.81 6.23 11.35
N ASP A 67 0.26 6.98 11.21
CA ASP A 67 0.49 8.23 11.93
C ASP A 67 1.07 9.29 10.97
N ALA A 68 1.67 10.35 11.52
CA ALA A 68 2.29 11.41 10.73
C ALA A 68 3.49 10.95 9.89
N TYR A 69 4.13 9.83 10.25
CA TYR A 69 5.41 9.38 9.69
C TYR A 69 5.35 7.97 9.10
N MET A 70 4.49 7.11 9.62
CA MET A 70 4.46 5.69 9.29
C MET A 70 3.07 5.24 8.84
N VAL A 71 3.06 4.29 7.91
CA VAL A 71 1.88 3.51 7.53
C VAL A 71 2.22 2.04 7.76
N TYR A 72 1.32 1.28 8.37
CA TYR A 72 1.54 -0.13 8.70
C TYR A 72 0.70 -1.00 7.77
N ILE A 73 1.30 -1.42 6.65
CA ILE A 73 0.61 -2.20 5.61
C ILE A 73 0.37 -3.62 6.11
N ARG A 74 -0.84 -4.13 5.96
CA ARG A 74 -1.15 -5.52 6.33
C ARG A 74 -0.67 -6.45 5.22
N THR A 75 0.13 -7.45 5.57
CA THR A 75 0.37 -8.60 4.69
C THR A 75 -0.93 -9.38 4.59
N LEU A 76 -1.51 -9.47 3.39
CA LEU A 76 -2.60 -10.42 3.17
C LEU A 76 -2.04 -11.83 3.44
N PRO A 77 -2.75 -12.68 4.20
CA PRO A 77 -2.33 -14.06 4.33
C PRO A 77 -2.27 -14.69 2.94
N GLU A 78 -1.23 -15.50 2.67
CA GLU A 78 -1.25 -16.41 1.52
C GLU A 78 -2.56 -17.20 1.59
N VAL A 79 -3.32 -17.20 0.50
CA VAL A 79 -4.47 -18.09 0.38
C VAL A 79 -3.92 -19.50 0.63
N PRO A 80 -4.49 -20.30 1.56
CA PRO A 80 -4.01 -21.65 1.77
C PRO A 80 -4.05 -22.37 0.42
N SER A 81 -2.88 -22.65 -0.14
CA SER A 81 -2.76 -23.50 -1.31
C SER A 81 -3.48 -24.79 -0.94
N LYS A 82 -4.65 -25.05 -1.54
CA LYS A 82 -5.22 -26.39 -1.49
C LYS A 82 -4.16 -27.27 -2.14
N THR A 83 -3.42 -28.02 -1.32
CA THR A 83 -2.66 -29.16 -1.78
C THR A 83 -3.65 -30.01 -2.57
N ILE A 84 -3.43 -30.11 -3.88
CA ILE A 84 -4.19 -31.01 -4.74
C ILE A 84 -3.84 -32.42 -4.24
N ASP A 85 -4.86 -33.16 -3.84
CA ASP A 85 -4.85 -34.60 -3.61
C ASP A 85 -5.39 -35.29 -4.88
#